data_AF-A0A6G1SHM2-F1
#
_entry.id   AF-A0A6G1SHM2-F1
#
_cell.length_a   1.000
_cell.length_b   1.000
_cell.length_c   1.000
_cell.angle_alpha   90.00
_cell.angle_beta   90.00
_cell.angle_gamma   90.00
#
_symmetry.space_group_name_H-M   'P 1'
#
loop_
_entity.id
_entity.type
_entity.pdbx_description
1 polymer ?
#
loop_
_entity_poly.entity_id
_entity_poly.type
_entity_poly.pdbx_seq_one_letter_code
_entity_poly.pdbx_strand_id
1 'polypeptide(L)'
;GAHCNFSTKPMRAENGIIEIEKAIDKLSKQHLRHIQAYDPHGGKDNERRLTGRHETSSIHDFSAGVANRGASVRIPRSVAEEKKGYLEDRRPSSNCDPYAVTEALVRTCVLE
;
A
#
# COMPACT_ATOMS: atom_id res chain seq x y z
N GLY A 1 -3.18 1.60 11.72
CA GLY A 1 -2.60 0.28 11.40
C GLY A 1 -1.10 0.42 11.40
N ALA A 2 -0.38 -0.49 10.74
CA ALA A 2 1.06 -0.41 10.55
C ALA A 2 1.37 0.04 9.13
N HIS A 3 1.22 1.34 8.84
CA HIS A 3 1.44 1.83 7.47
C HIS A 3 2.86 1.52 7.00
N CYS A 4 3.00 1.01 5.79
CA CYS A 4 4.28 0.58 5.24
C CYS A 4 4.68 1.49 4.07
N ASN A 5 5.79 2.22 4.24
CA ASN A 5 6.37 3.01 3.16
C ASN A 5 7.28 2.12 2.32
N PHE A 6 7.10 2.13 0.99
CA PHE A 6 7.82 1.26 0.07
C PHE A 6 8.39 2.03 -1.12
N SER A 7 9.67 1.76 -1.44
CA SER A 7 10.30 2.25 -2.66
C SER A 7 11.41 1.34 -3.16
N THR A 8 11.54 1.26 -4.49
CA THR A 8 12.69 0.66 -5.16
C THR A 8 13.68 1.74 -5.62
N LYS A 9 14.87 1.34 -6.07
CA LYS A 9 15.85 2.28 -6.62
C LYS A 9 15.28 3.10 -7.80
N PRO A 10 14.56 2.51 -8.78
CA PRO A 10 13.89 3.27 -9.84
C PRO A 10 12.84 4.28 -9.33
N MET A 11 12.05 3.93 -8.31
CA MET A 11 11.06 4.85 -7.74
C MET A 11 11.67 6.11 -7.13
N ARG A 12 12.90 6.01 -6.60
CA ARG A 12 13.64 7.14 -6.02
C ARG A 12 14.43 7.95 -7.06
N ALA A 13 14.54 7.46 -8.29
CA ALA A 13 15.22 8.16 -9.37
C ALA A 13 14.34 9.27 -9.98
N GLU A 14 14.93 10.10 -10.84
CA GLU A 14 14.21 11.16 -11.55
C GLU A 14 13.02 10.60 -12.35
N ASN A 15 11.86 11.25 -12.26
CA ASN A 15 10.58 10.75 -12.81
C ASN A 15 10.15 9.35 -12.30
N GLY A 16 10.67 8.91 -11.15
CA GLY A 16 10.33 7.63 -10.53
C GLY A 16 8.87 7.44 -10.15
N ILE A 17 8.04 8.50 -10.20
CA ILE A 17 6.58 8.43 -10.01
C ILE A 17 5.91 7.44 -10.97
N ILE A 18 6.44 7.27 -12.19
CA ILE A 18 5.92 6.29 -13.15
C ILE A 18 6.06 4.85 -12.61
N GLU A 19 7.17 4.56 -11.94
CA GLU A 19 7.39 3.25 -11.31
C GLU A 19 6.52 3.06 -10.08
N ILE A 20 6.22 4.14 -9.35
CA ILE A 20 5.25 4.14 -8.25
C ILE A 20 3.85 3.80 -8.76
N GLU A 21 3.40 4.45 -9.84
CA GLU A 21 2.09 4.21 -10.46
C GLU A 21 1.97 2.78 -11.00
N LYS A 22 3.02 2.25 -11.63
CA LYS A 22 3.08 0.84 -12.05
C LYS A 22 2.94 -0.13 -10.87
N ALA A 23 3.61 0.14 -9.76
CA ALA A 23 3.49 -0.69 -8.57
C ALA A 23 2.07 -0.63 -7.97
N ILE A 24 1.45 0.56 -7.97
CA ILE A 24 0.06 0.72 -7.52
C ILE A 24 -0.92 -0.07 -8.40
N ASP A 25 -0.73 -0.05 -9.72
CA ASP A 25 -1.55 -0.86 -10.65
C ASP A 25 -1.43 -2.37 -10.34
N LYS A 26 -0.21 -2.87 -10.10
CA LYS A 26 0.00 -4.26 -9.69
C LYS A 26 -0.66 -4.60 -8.36
N LEU A 27 -0.52 -3.72 -7.35
CA LEU A 27 -1.15 -3.87 -6.04
C LEU A 27 -2.69 -3.89 -6.14
N SER A 28 -3.27 -3.13 -7.06
CA SER A 28 -4.72 -3.10 -7.26
C SER A 28 -5.29 -4.47 -7.68
N LYS A 29 -4.53 -5.20 -8.50
CA LYS A 29 -4.89 -6.53 -9.02
C LYS A 29 -4.74 -7.65 -7.98
N GLN A 30 -4.03 -7.39 -6.89
CA GLN A 30 -3.72 -8.36 -5.84
C GLN A 30 -4.31 -7.96 -4.47
N HIS A 31 -5.32 -7.08 -4.44
CA HIS A 31 -5.83 -6.50 -3.19
C HIS A 31 -6.16 -7.55 -2.11
N LEU A 32 -6.94 -8.57 -2.46
CA LEU A 32 -7.34 -9.63 -1.52
C LEU A 32 -6.14 -10.40 -0.95
N ARG A 33 -5.16 -10.73 -1.79
CA ARG A 33 -3.93 -11.43 -1.38
C ARG A 33 -3.16 -10.62 -0.34
N HIS A 34 -3.05 -9.31 -0.54
CA HIS A 34 -2.42 -8.42 0.43
C HIS A 34 -3.21 -8.33 1.73
N ILE A 35 -4.54 -8.18 1.68
CA ILE A 35 -5.38 -8.16 2.90
C ILE A 35 -5.18 -9.42 3.74
N GLN A 36 -5.10 -10.59 3.10
CA GLN A 36 -4.85 -11.87 3.78
C GLN A 36 -3.47 -11.95 4.44
N ALA A 37 -2.45 -11.29 3.87
CA ALA A 37 -1.11 -11.24 4.44
C ALA A 37 -0.93 -10.17 5.52
N TYR A 38 -1.91 -9.26 5.67
CA TYR A 38 -1.76 -8.01 6.42
C TYR A 38 -2.31 -8.07 7.86
N ASP A 39 -2.77 -9.24 8.29
CA ASP A 39 -2.94 -9.62 9.69
C ASP A 39 -2.81 -11.15 9.89
N PRO A 40 -2.54 -11.65 11.10
CA PRO A 40 -2.35 -13.08 11.38
C PRO A 40 -3.62 -13.94 11.20
N HIS A 41 -4.77 -13.33 10.97
CA HIS A 41 -6.07 -13.98 10.84
C HIS A 41 -6.69 -13.78 9.45
N GLY A 42 -5.86 -13.51 8.44
CA GLY A 42 -6.26 -13.54 7.04
C GLY A 42 -7.20 -12.42 6.62
N GLY A 43 -7.20 -11.27 7.29
CA GLY A 43 -8.06 -10.12 6.99
C GLY A 43 -9.13 -9.86 8.05
N LYS A 44 -9.44 -10.86 8.90
CA LYS A 44 -10.56 -10.78 9.85
C LYS A 44 -10.34 -9.72 10.93
N ASP A 45 -9.11 -9.55 11.39
CA ASP A 45 -8.81 -8.48 12.35
C ASP A 45 -8.93 -7.11 11.71
N ASN A 46 -8.44 -7.00 10.48
CA ASN A 46 -8.42 -5.75 9.75
C ASN A 46 -9.81 -5.29 9.30
N GLU A 47 -10.78 -6.20 9.14
CA GLU A 47 -12.18 -5.89 8.79
C GLU A 47 -12.83 -4.92 9.79
N ARG A 48 -12.49 -5.06 11.08
CA ARG A 48 -12.96 -4.16 12.14
C ARG A 48 -12.41 -2.73 12.01
N ARG A 49 -11.30 -2.56 11.27
CA ARG A 49 -10.59 -1.29 11.12
C ARG A 49 -10.83 -0.64 9.76
N LEU A 50 -10.71 -1.41 8.68
CA LEU A 50 -10.80 -0.96 7.28
C LEU A 50 -12.26 -0.82 6.84
N THR A 51 -12.91 0.20 7.38
CA THR A 51 -14.37 0.44 7.23
C THR A 51 -14.70 1.58 6.26
N GLY A 52 -13.68 2.23 5.67
CA GLY A 52 -13.87 3.48 4.92
C GLY A 52 -14.07 4.72 5.80
N ARG A 53 -14.11 4.57 7.12
CA ARG A 53 -14.26 5.66 8.11
C ARG A 53 -12.94 5.90 8.84
N HIS A 54 -12.84 7.03 9.55
CA HIS A 54 -11.70 7.36 10.41
C HIS A 54 -10.34 7.30 9.69
N GLU A 55 -10.26 7.88 8.49
CA GLU A 55 -9.02 7.92 7.67
C GLU A 55 -8.47 6.53 7.30
N THR A 56 -9.37 5.57 7.09
CA THR A 56 -9.07 4.22 6.58
C THR A 56 -9.82 3.96 5.27
N SER A 57 -9.31 3.03 4.45
CA SER A 57 -10.03 2.53 3.27
C SER A 57 -11.05 1.46 3.63
N SER A 58 -11.93 1.12 2.69
CA SER A 58 -12.69 -0.14 2.70
C SER A 58 -11.73 -1.33 2.66
N ILE A 59 -12.11 -2.46 3.26
CA ILE A 59 -11.40 -3.74 3.15
C ILE A 59 -11.67 -4.47 1.83
N HIS A 60 -12.75 -4.10 1.13
CA HIS A 60 -13.16 -4.76 -0.11
C HIS A 60 -12.66 -4.02 -1.35
N ASP A 61 -12.51 -2.70 -1.26
CA ASP A 61 -12.21 -1.85 -2.40
C ASP A 61 -10.79 -1.32 -2.33
N PHE A 62 -10.02 -1.55 -3.40
CA PHE A 62 -8.71 -0.93 -3.56
C PHE A 62 -8.86 0.52 -4.05
N SER A 63 -8.11 1.43 -3.45
CA SER A 63 -8.04 2.83 -3.89
C SER A 63 -6.63 3.39 -3.72
N ALA A 64 -6.25 4.31 -4.60
CA ALA A 64 -5.00 5.06 -4.50
C ALA A 64 -5.22 6.55 -4.78
N GLY A 65 -4.42 7.41 -4.14
CA GLY A 65 -4.50 8.84 -4.41
C GLY A 65 -3.38 9.67 -3.80
N VAL A 66 -3.16 10.85 -4.38
CA VAL A 66 -2.19 11.83 -3.89
C VAL A 66 -2.74 12.50 -2.63
N ALA A 67 -1.97 12.46 -1.55
CA ALA A 67 -2.32 12.99 -0.23
C ALA A 67 -3.66 12.48 0.35
N ASN A 68 -4.27 11.44 -0.23
CA ASN A 68 -5.54 10.90 0.21
C ASN A 68 -5.32 9.94 1.39
N ARG A 69 -5.75 10.35 2.58
CA ARG A 69 -5.61 9.53 3.80
C ARG A 69 -6.64 8.40 3.88
N GLY A 70 -7.77 8.49 3.18
CA GLY A 70 -8.78 7.43 3.11
C GLY A 70 -8.50 6.37 2.05
N ALA A 71 -7.47 6.55 1.23
CA ALA A 71 -7.10 5.57 0.21
C ALA A 71 -6.36 4.36 0.80
N SER A 72 -6.41 3.23 0.11
CA SER A 72 -5.64 2.03 0.47
C SER A 72 -4.13 2.27 0.34
N VAL A 73 -3.73 2.94 -0.76
CA VAL A 73 -2.36 3.39 -0.98
C VAL A 73 -2.33 4.90 -1.15
N ARG A 74 -1.44 5.57 -0.43
CA ARG A 74 -1.25 7.02 -0.51
C ARG A 74 0.08 7.34 -1.16
N ILE A 75 0.06 8.27 -2.11
CA ILE A 75 1.26 8.95 -2.59
C ILE A 75 1.41 10.24 -1.78
N PRO A 76 2.50 10.45 -1.01
CA PRO A 76 2.73 11.71 -0.31
C PRO A 76 2.72 12.91 -1.26
N ARG A 77 2.28 14.08 -0.79
CA ARG A 77 2.23 15.30 -1.62
C ARG A 77 3.60 15.66 -2.20
N SER A 78 4.65 15.63 -1.36
CA SER A 78 6.02 15.91 -1.79
C SER A 78 6.51 14.94 -2.87
N VAL A 79 6.16 13.65 -2.76
CA VAL A 79 6.52 12.63 -3.78
C VAL A 79 5.85 12.95 -5.12
N ALA A 80 4.60 13.41 -5.12
CA ALA A 80 3.90 13.81 -6.33
C ALA A 80 4.48 15.11 -6.94
N GLU A 81 4.84 16.08 -6.11
CA GLU A 81 5.47 17.34 -6.52
C GLU A 81 6.87 17.12 -7.11
N GLU A 82 7.70 16.32 -6.44
CA GLU A 82 9.07 15.98 -6.87
C GLU A 82 9.12 14.88 -7.95
N LYS A 83 7.98 14.24 -8.23
CA LYS A 83 7.83 13.13 -9.18
C LYS A 83 8.75 11.93 -8.90
N LYS A 84 9.14 11.69 -7.65
CA LYS A 84 9.97 10.56 -7.20
C LYS A 84 9.84 10.34 -5.69
N GLY A 85 10.17 9.13 -5.24
CA GLY A 85 10.19 8.81 -3.81
C GLY A 85 9.62 7.43 -3.49
N TYR A 86 8.47 7.40 -2.80
CA TYR A 86 7.86 6.18 -2.25
C TYR A 86 6.33 6.24 -2.23
N LEU A 87 5.70 5.07 -2.14
CA LEU A 87 4.27 4.93 -1.81
C LEU A 87 4.08 4.52 -0.34
N GLU A 88 2.92 4.83 0.23
CA GLU A 88 2.51 4.39 1.57
C GLU A 88 1.33 3.40 1.45
N ASP A 89 1.54 2.13 1.76
CA ASP A 89 0.46 1.16 1.92
C ASP A 89 -0.15 1.28 3.32
N ARG A 90 -1.41 1.68 3.38
CA ARG A 90 -2.14 1.99 4.63
C ARG A 90 -2.99 0.81 5.11
N ARG A 91 -3.01 -0.27 4.35
CA ARG A 91 -3.81 -1.46 4.63
C ARG A 91 -3.25 -2.36 5.74
N PRO A 92 -1.95 -2.45 6.06
CA PRO A 92 -1.51 -3.37 7.10
C PRO A 92 -2.11 -3.08 8.48
N SER A 93 -2.56 -4.12 9.16
CA SER A 93 -3.05 -4.03 10.53
C SER A 93 -1.88 -3.74 11.49
N SER A 94 -2.17 -3.20 12.68
CA SER A 94 -1.13 -2.96 13.69
C SER A 94 -0.52 -4.25 14.26
N ASN A 95 -1.19 -5.39 14.11
CA ASN A 95 -0.71 -6.72 14.53
C ASN A 95 -0.13 -7.55 13.38
N CYS A 96 0.14 -6.94 12.22
CA CYS A 96 0.71 -7.66 11.08
C CYS A 96 2.10 -8.22 11.41
N ASP A 97 2.46 -9.35 10.78
CA ASP A 97 3.85 -9.77 10.71
C ASP A 97 4.60 -8.92 9.67
N PRO A 98 5.63 -8.14 10.06
CA PRO A 98 6.39 -7.32 9.10
C PRO A 98 7.07 -8.15 8.01
N TYR A 99 7.42 -9.42 8.26
CA TYR A 99 8.00 -10.30 7.24
C TYR A 99 6.98 -10.61 6.15
N ALA A 100 5.75 -10.97 6.53
CA ALA A 100 4.68 -11.25 5.58
C ALA A 100 4.31 -10.01 4.74
N VAL A 101 4.23 -8.83 5.37
CA VAL A 101 3.92 -7.56 4.68
C VAL A 101 5.00 -7.22 3.66
N THR A 102 6.28 -7.26 4.07
CA THR A 102 7.40 -6.91 3.19
C THR A 102 7.58 -7.92 2.05
N GLU A 103 7.41 -9.21 2.32
CA GLU A 103 7.43 -10.26 1.29
C GLU A 103 6.33 -10.03 0.25
N ALA A 104 5.08 -9.78 0.67
CA ALA A 104 3.97 -9.54 -0.23
C ALA A 104 4.22 -8.31 -1.13
N LEU A 105 4.71 -7.21 -0.54
CA LEU A 105 5.06 -6.00 -1.30
C LEU A 105 6.16 -6.26 -2.33
N VAL A 106 7.25 -6.92 -1.95
CA VAL A 106 8.35 -7.23 -2.88
C VAL A 106 7.88 -8.16 -3.98
N ARG A 107 7.13 -9.20 -3.63
CA ARG A 107 6.63 -10.17 -4.59
C ARG A 107 5.75 -9.52 -5.65
N THR A 108 4.77 -8.71 -5.25
CA THR A 108 3.84 -8.08 -6.19
C THR A 108 4.43 -6.88 -6.93
N CYS A 109 5.33 -6.10 -6.32
CA CYS A 109 5.86 -4.89 -6.97
C CYS A 109 7.12 -5.15 -7.80
N VAL A 110 7.89 -6.21 -7.49
CA VAL A 110 9.23 -6.43 -8.06
C VAL A 110 9.32 -7.75 -8.84
N LEU A 111 8.72 -8.83 -8.35
CA LEU A 111 8.88 -10.16 -8.93
C LEU A 111 7.77 -10.54 -9.93
N GLU A 112 6.54 -10.10 -9.67
CA GLU A 112 5.34 -10.33 -10.50
C GLU A 112 4.93 -9.04 -11.24
#